data_AF-A0A1Y1M0R8-F1
#
_entry.id   AF-A0A1Y1M0R8-F1
#
_cell.length_a   1.000
_cell.length_b   1.000
_cell.length_c   1.000
_cell.angle_alpha   90.00
_cell.angle_beta   90.00
_cell.angle_gamma   90.00
#
_symmetry.space_group_name_H-M   'P 1'
#
loop_
_entity.id
_entity.type
_entity.pdbx_description
1 polymer ?
#
loop_
_entity_poly.entity_id
_entity_poly.type
_entity_poly.pdbx_seq_one_letter_code
_entity_poly.pdbx_strand_id
1 'polypeptide(L)'
;MHSSKAALISMFIIFVASSENCSNEDSLELHLSTKTPYRLVANKEDKELKQEAIKDCIPHKLWMVVRHGTRNPSAAFIEKMTDRLPEIRDLILQNNPEPTQYLRHSDLYAFQKWKARLRTSDEKKLTHEGEDEMLELAERMQARFPNILRSVYSNTSYYFRYTATHRTKASATFFAAGLFGRHVVKDVWFPKPIKNDPILRVILFMYLIYGSTGSLTVLQIMPALAAGSEK
;
A
#
# COMPACT_ATOMS: atom_id res chain seq x y z
N MET A 1 49.79 -63.77 36.74
CA MET A 1 49.77 -62.53 35.93
C MET A 1 48.34 -62.23 35.52
N HIS A 2 47.64 -61.37 36.27
CA HIS A 2 46.32 -60.88 35.92
C HIS A 2 46.49 -59.61 35.07
N SER A 3 45.99 -59.63 33.84
CA SER A 3 46.01 -58.47 32.94
C SER A 3 44.71 -57.69 33.10
N SER A 4 44.73 -56.59 33.86
CA SER A 4 43.64 -55.63 33.93
C SER A 4 43.46 -54.95 32.57
N LYS A 5 42.31 -55.17 31.91
CA LYS A 5 41.90 -54.34 30.76
C LYS A 5 41.04 -53.20 31.29
N ALA A 6 41.61 -52.01 31.40
CA ALA A 6 40.88 -50.78 31.66
C ALA A 6 40.05 -50.40 30.42
N ALA A 7 38.74 -50.35 30.57
CA ALA A 7 37.84 -49.82 29.54
C ALA A 7 37.75 -48.29 29.70
N LEU A 8 38.32 -47.54 28.76
CA LEU A 8 38.14 -46.10 28.65
C LEU A 8 36.79 -45.82 27.97
N ILE A 9 35.80 -45.39 28.75
CA ILE A 9 34.52 -44.89 28.22
C ILE A 9 34.76 -43.45 27.78
N SER A 10 34.88 -43.25 26.47
CA SER A 10 34.92 -41.91 25.86
C SER A 10 33.51 -41.31 25.89
N MET A 11 33.30 -40.36 26.80
CA MET A 11 32.05 -39.60 26.91
C MET A 11 32.03 -38.50 25.85
N PHE A 12 31.46 -38.80 24.68
CA PHE A 12 31.21 -37.82 23.63
C PHE A 12 30.09 -36.88 24.07
N ILE A 13 30.43 -35.71 24.60
CA ILE A 13 29.46 -34.64 24.87
C ILE A 13 29.12 -34.00 23.53
N ILE A 14 27.94 -34.31 23.01
CA ILE A 14 27.37 -33.63 21.84
C ILE A 14 26.90 -32.26 22.33
N PHE A 15 27.70 -31.21 22.08
CA PHE A 15 27.24 -29.83 22.19
C PHE A 15 26.29 -29.56 21.03
N VAL A 16 24.98 -29.71 21.27
CA VAL A 16 23.97 -29.20 20.35
C VAL A 16 23.89 -27.70 20.56
N ALA A 17 24.68 -26.94 19.80
CA ALA A 17 24.48 -25.50 19.67
C ALA A 17 23.28 -25.28 18.73
N SER A 18 22.11 -25.03 19.29
CA SER A 18 20.98 -24.52 18.51
C SER A 18 21.20 -23.03 18.28
N SER A 19 21.83 -22.66 17.16
CA SER A 19 21.66 -21.31 16.64
C SER A 19 20.28 -21.27 15.96
N GLU A 20 19.24 -20.98 16.73
CA GLU A 20 18.03 -20.40 16.13
C GLU A 20 18.41 -18.98 15.69
N ASN A 21 19.03 -18.91 14.52
CA ASN A 21 19.17 -17.65 13.82
C ASN A 21 17.76 -17.31 13.32
N CYS A 22 16.99 -16.58 14.14
CA CYS A 22 15.71 -15.99 13.74
C CYS A 22 15.98 -14.85 12.74
N SER A 23 16.55 -15.17 11.59
CA SER A 23 16.91 -14.23 10.54
C SER A 23 16.19 -14.52 9.23
N ASN A 24 15.07 -15.23 9.30
CA ASN A 24 14.07 -15.25 8.24
C ASN A 24 12.85 -14.44 8.71
N GLU A 25 13.06 -13.15 8.99
CA GLU A 25 11.96 -12.19 9.09
C GLU A 25 11.33 -12.05 7.70
N ASP A 26 10.32 -12.85 7.41
CA ASP A 26 9.30 -12.38 6.50
C ASP A 26 8.80 -11.05 7.08
N SER A 27 9.09 -9.95 6.39
CA SER A 27 8.78 -8.62 6.92
C SER A 27 7.30 -8.56 7.31
N LEU A 28 7.01 -8.15 8.55
CA LEU A 28 5.64 -7.97 9.06
C LEU A 28 4.75 -7.22 8.07
N GLU A 29 5.35 -6.32 7.29
CA GLU A 29 4.68 -5.51 6.28
C GLU A 29 3.96 -6.33 5.18
N LEU A 30 4.45 -7.54 4.84
CA LEU A 30 3.80 -8.45 3.90
C LEU A 30 2.56 -9.15 4.48
N HIS A 31 2.41 -9.15 5.82
CA HIS A 31 1.36 -9.86 6.54
C HIS A 31 0.23 -8.92 7.04
N LEU A 32 0.15 -7.70 6.50
CA LEU A 32 -0.85 -6.70 6.88
C LEU A 32 -2.20 -6.83 6.12
N SER A 33 -2.39 -7.90 5.33
CA SER A 33 -3.61 -8.15 4.55
C SER A 33 -3.97 -6.94 3.67
N THR A 34 -5.22 -6.47 3.70
CA THR A 34 -5.67 -5.30 2.91
C THR A 34 -5.05 -3.96 3.36
N LYS A 35 -4.11 -3.97 4.31
CA LYS A 35 -3.34 -2.81 4.80
C LYS A 35 -1.87 -2.84 4.35
N THR A 36 -1.43 -3.88 3.66
CA THR A 36 -0.10 -3.93 3.06
C THR A 36 0.10 -2.74 2.11
N PRO A 37 1.12 -1.90 2.33
CA PRO A 37 1.46 -0.79 1.43
C PRO A 37 1.68 -1.28 0.01
N TYR A 38 1.21 -0.51 -0.97
CA TYR A 38 1.26 -0.94 -2.37
C TYR A 38 2.71 -1.11 -2.86
N ARG A 39 3.68 -0.33 -2.36
CA ARG A 39 5.11 -0.44 -2.72
C ARG A 39 5.71 -1.84 -2.55
N LEU A 40 5.14 -2.66 -1.66
CA LEU A 40 5.61 -4.03 -1.37
C LEU A 40 5.08 -5.08 -2.35
N VAL A 41 3.90 -4.83 -2.92
CA VAL A 41 3.18 -5.77 -3.79
C VAL A 41 2.98 -5.23 -5.20
N ALA A 42 3.45 -4.02 -5.47
CA ALA A 42 3.31 -3.35 -6.75
C ALA A 42 4.03 -4.12 -7.85
N ASN A 43 3.39 -4.24 -9.00
CA ASN A 43 4.10 -4.56 -10.22
C ASN A 43 4.94 -3.33 -10.63
N LYS A 44 6.26 -3.51 -10.64
CA LYS A 44 7.23 -2.46 -10.98
C LYS A 44 7.60 -2.43 -12.47
N GLU A 45 7.02 -3.31 -13.28
CA GLU A 45 7.20 -3.28 -14.73
C GLU A 45 6.62 -1.97 -15.28
N ASP A 46 7.47 -1.17 -15.91
CA ASP A 46 7.17 0.13 -16.47
C ASP A 46 7.48 0.21 -17.98
N LYS A 47 7.99 -0.88 -18.58
CA LYS A 47 8.24 -0.94 -20.02
C LYS A 47 6.95 -0.66 -20.77
N GLU A 48 7.10 0.21 -21.76
CA GLU A 48 6.06 0.45 -22.74
C GLU A 48 5.55 -0.89 -23.28
N LEU A 49 4.23 -1.06 -23.28
CA LEU A 49 3.59 -2.17 -23.95
C LEU A 49 3.74 -1.96 -25.45
N LYS A 50 4.86 -2.46 -25.97
CA LYS A 50 5.16 -2.41 -27.40
C LYS A 50 4.02 -3.07 -28.16
N GLN A 51 3.62 -2.44 -29.26
CA GLN A 51 2.74 -2.99 -30.28
C GLN A 51 3.08 -4.45 -30.63
N GLU A 52 4.38 -4.76 -30.62
CA GLU A 52 4.94 -6.07 -30.96
C GLU A 52 4.52 -7.18 -30.00
N ALA A 53 4.15 -6.85 -28.76
CA ALA A 53 3.68 -7.83 -27.78
C ALA A 53 2.31 -8.42 -28.17
N ILE A 54 1.54 -7.71 -28.99
CA ILE A 54 0.25 -8.16 -29.54
C ILE A 54 0.16 -7.72 -30.99
N LYS A 55 0.65 -8.60 -31.90
CA LYS A 55 0.68 -8.37 -33.34
C LYS A 55 -0.65 -7.77 -33.84
N ASP A 56 -0.53 -6.67 -34.58
CA ASP A 56 -1.63 -5.93 -35.24
C ASP A 56 -2.70 -5.32 -34.31
N CYS A 57 -2.42 -5.11 -33.02
CA CYS A 57 -3.35 -4.46 -32.08
C CYS A 57 -2.87 -3.06 -31.65
N ILE A 58 -3.77 -2.06 -31.68
CA ILE A 58 -3.52 -0.70 -31.16
C ILE A 58 -4.42 -0.43 -29.95
N PRO A 59 -3.85 -0.10 -28.78
CA PRO A 59 -4.65 0.17 -27.60
C PRO A 59 -5.32 1.55 -27.75
N HIS A 60 -6.66 1.55 -27.79
CA HIS A 60 -7.47 2.75 -28.03
C HIS A 60 -8.15 3.31 -26.79
N LYS A 61 -8.25 2.61 -25.67
CA LYS A 61 -8.87 3.11 -24.43
C LYS A 61 -8.26 2.39 -23.24
N LEU A 62 -8.16 3.07 -22.10
CA LEU A 62 -7.72 2.47 -20.85
C LEU A 62 -8.76 2.73 -19.76
N TRP A 63 -9.19 1.67 -19.10
CA TRP A 63 -10.09 1.72 -17.97
C TRP A 63 -9.36 1.17 -16.76
N MET A 64 -9.33 1.94 -15.69
CA MET A 64 -8.63 1.59 -14.46
C MET A 64 -9.59 1.68 -13.28
N VAL A 65 -9.54 0.66 -12.42
CA VAL A 65 -10.19 0.72 -11.11
C VAL A 65 -9.09 0.68 -10.07
N VAL A 66 -8.91 1.79 -9.38
CA VAL A 66 -7.81 2.02 -8.44
C VAL A 66 -8.41 2.22 -7.05
N ARG A 67 -7.97 1.43 -6.07
CA ARG A 67 -8.34 1.71 -4.67
C ARG A 67 -7.65 3.00 -4.24
N HIS A 68 -8.24 3.73 -3.28
CA HIS A 68 -7.49 4.81 -2.62
C HIS A 68 -6.14 4.29 -2.09
N GLY A 69 -5.14 5.16 -2.03
CA GLY A 69 -3.84 4.85 -1.44
C GLY A 69 -3.91 4.66 0.09
N THR A 70 -2.77 4.38 0.69
CA THR A 70 -2.62 4.19 2.13
C THR A 70 -3.21 5.35 2.93
N ARG A 71 -3.90 5.01 4.03
CA ARG A 71 -4.69 5.96 4.83
C ARG A 71 -4.56 5.69 6.32
N ASN A 72 -4.84 6.71 7.10
CA ASN A 72 -4.96 6.58 8.54
C ASN A 72 -6.16 5.67 8.94
N PRO A 73 -6.12 5.08 10.15
CA PRO A 73 -7.24 4.33 10.73
C PRO A 73 -8.49 5.22 10.94
N SER A 74 -9.61 4.60 11.33
CA SER A 74 -10.79 5.36 11.78
C SER A 74 -10.59 5.92 13.17
N ALA A 75 -11.37 6.95 13.56
CA ALA A 75 -11.30 7.56 14.88
C ALA A 75 -11.34 6.52 16.01
N ALA A 76 -12.29 5.59 15.98
CA ALA A 76 -12.42 4.51 16.97
C ALA A 76 -11.15 3.63 17.12
N PHE A 77 -10.42 3.40 16.02
CA PHE A 77 -9.14 2.66 16.09
C PHE A 77 -8.02 3.56 16.61
N ILE A 78 -8.01 4.85 16.25
CA ILE A 78 -7.04 5.82 16.76
C ILE A 78 -7.17 5.98 18.27
N GLU A 79 -8.39 6.10 18.79
CA GLU A 79 -8.68 6.16 20.24
C GLU A 79 -8.17 4.90 20.93
N LYS A 80 -8.60 3.71 20.46
CA LYS A 80 -8.15 2.44 21.03
C LYS A 80 -6.63 2.29 21.03
N MET A 81 -5.94 2.70 19.97
CA MET A 81 -4.48 2.67 19.91
C MET A 81 -3.85 3.66 20.88
N THR A 82 -4.40 4.86 20.98
CA THR A 82 -3.88 5.92 21.85
C THR A 82 -4.04 5.57 23.32
N ASP A 83 -5.11 4.86 23.68
CA ASP A 83 -5.37 4.46 25.06
C ASP A 83 -4.58 3.19 25.43
N ARG A 84 -4.58 2.17 24.55
CA ARG A 84 -4.07 0.83 24.90
C ARG A 84 -2.58 0.63 24.66
N LEU A 85 -2.02 1.21 23.59
CA LEU A 85 -0.63 0.94 23.24
C LEU A 85 0.37 1.54 24.23
N PRO A 86 0.13 2.72 24.85
CA PRO A 86 0.99 3.20 25.93
C PRO A 86 1.01 2.27 27.14
N GLU A 87 -0.13 1.72 27.56
CA GLU A 87 -0.19 0.73 28.65
C GLU A 87 0.66 -0.50 28.31
N ILE A 88 0.54 -1.02 27.09
CA ILE A 88 1.31 -2.18 26.63
C ILE A 88 2.81 -1.85 26.58
N ARG A 89 3.19 -0.68 26.04
CA ARG A 89 4.57 -0.21 26.03
C ARG A 89 5.14 -0.17 27.45
N ASP A 90 4.41 0.43 28.39
CA ASP A 90 4.89 0.61 29.76
C ASP A 90 5.04 -0.74 30.48
N LEU A 91 4.12 -1.68 30.25
CA LEU A 91 4.24 -3.05 30.73
C LEU A 91 5.45 -3.79 30.14
N ILE A 92 5.75 -3.58 28.85
CA ILE A 92 6.96 -4.17 28.23
C ILE A 92 8.22 -3.62 28.91
N LEU A 93 8.31 -2.30 29.09
CA LEU A 93 9.48 -1.64 29.69
C LEU A 93 9.67 -1.99 31.17
N GLN A 94 8.58 -2.07 31.95
CA GLN A 94 8.64 -2.40 33.38
C GLN A 94 9.08 -3.84 33.62
N ASN A 95 8.64 -4.78 32.79
CA ASN A 95 8.97 -6.20 32.94
C ASN A 95 10.32 -6.59 32.31
N ASN A 96 10.91 -5.72 31.48
CA ASN A 96 12.17 -5.98 30.78
C ASN A 96 13.11 -4.77 30.92
N PRO A 97 13.66 -4.54 32.13
CA PRO A 97 14.57 -3.41 32.38
C PRO A 97 15.90 -3.56 31.63
N GLU A 98 16.31 -4.80 31.35
CA GLU A 98 17.50 -5.16 30.59
C GLU A 98 17.09 -6.01 29.37
N PRO A 99 17.93 -6.06 28.31
CA PRO A 99 17.65 -6.88 27.14
C PRO A 99 17.52 -8.36 27.49
N THR A 100 16.70 -9.05 26.71
CA THR A 100 16.48 -10.49 26.81
C THR A 100 16.82 -11.17 25.50
N GLN A 101 16.69 -12.51 25.45
CA GLN A 101 16.79 -13.26 24.20
C GLN A 101 15.74 -12.84 23.15
N TYR A 102 14.64 -12.19 23.55
CA TYR A 102 13.54 -11.77 22.66
C TYR A 102 13.44 -10.26 22.45
N LEU A 103 14.05 -9.45 23.33
CA LEU A 103 14.02 -7.99 23.27
C LEU A 103 15.45 -7.44 23.31
N ARG A 104 15.91 -6.91 22.18
CA ARG A 104 17.25 -6.33 22.09
C ARG A 104 17.27 -4.92 22.66
N HIS A 105 18.46 -4.40 22.94
CA HIS A 105 18.67 -3.00 23.32
C HIS A 105 17.98 -2.01 22.36
N SER A 106 18.05 -2.27 21.05
CA SER A 106 17.40 -1.43 20.03
C SER A 106 15.88 -1.39 20.17
N ASP A 107 15.28 -2.51 20.55
CA ASP A 107 13.83 -2.65 20.64
C ASP A 107 13.32 -1.93 21.91
N LEU A 108 14.02 -2.10 23.04
CA LEU A 108 13.75 -1.36 24.27
C LEU A 108 13.88 0.16 24.05
N TYR A 109 14.93 0.59 23.35
CA TYR A 109 15.11 2.00 22.99
C TYR A 109 14.00 2.52 22.07
N ALA A 110 13.54 1.70 21.12
CA ALA A 110 12.42 2.04 20.24
C ALA A 110 11.13 2.21 21.06
N PHE A 111 10.83 1.31 21.98
CA PHE A 111 9.68 1.42 22.89
C PHE A 111 9.76 2.67 23.76
N GLN A 112 10.90 2.98 24.38
CA GLN A 112 11.09 4.18 25.20
C GLN A 112 10.80 5.48 24.42
N LYS A 113 11.22 5.53 23.16
CA LYS A 113 10.97 6.69 22.28
C LYS A 113 9.59 6.72 21.66
N TRP A 114 8.88 5.59 21.65
CA TRP A 114 7.61 5.48 20.98
C TRP A 114 6.51 6.22 21.74
N LYS A 115 5.68 6.94 20.97
CA LYS A 115 4.49 7.63 21.44
C LYS A 115 3.40 7.58 20.37
N ALA A 116 2.14 7.53 20.80
CA ALA A 116 1.02 7.71 19.88
C ALA A 116 1.08 9.13 19.27
N ARG A 117 1.06 9.22 17.94
CA ARG A 117 1.17 10.51 17.20
C ARG A 117 -0.10 10.89 16.44
N LEU A 118 -0.99 9.93 16.20
CA LEU A 118 -2.21 10.16 15.44
C LEU A 118 -3.28 10.81 16.32
N ARG A 119 -3.95 11.84 15.79
CA ARG A 119 -5.12 12.43 16.42
C ARG A 119 -6.39 11.90 15.75
N THR A 120 -7.51 11.88 16.47
CA THR A 120 -8.80 11.47 15.89
C THR A 120 -9.20 12.34 14.71
N SER A 121 -8.79 13.61 14.69
CA SER A 121 -8.93 14.53 13.55
C SER A 121 -8.23 14.06 12.28
N ASP A 122 -7.31 13.09 12.36
CA ASP A 122 -6.57 12.54 11.23
C ASP A 122 -7.21 11.28 10.65
N GLU A 123 -8.40 10.90 11.13
CA GLU A 123 -9.04 9.67 10.73
C GLU A 123 -9.27 9.56 9.22
N LYS A 124 -8.97 8.40 8.66
CA LYS A 124 -9.21 8.04 7.25
C LYS A 124 -8.61 9.00 6.21
N LYS A 125 -7.79 9.98 6.62
CA LYS A 125 -7.01 10.84 5.73
C LYS A 125 -6.02 9.97 4.95
N LEU A 126 -5.79 10.35 3.69
CA LEU A 126 -4.71 9.76 2.90
C LEU A 126 -3.38 10.13 3.59
N THR A 127 -2.47 9.16 3.73
CA THR A 127 -1.13 9.39 4.28
C THR A 127 -0.17 9.77 3.16
N HIS A 128 1.01 10.29 3.49
CA HIS A 128 2.06 10.57 2.50
C HIS A 128 2.40 9.33 1.65
N GLU A 129 2.53 8.15 2.28
CA GLU A 129 2.65 6.87 1.56
C GLU A 129 1.53 6.70 0.50
N GLY A 130 0.28 7.02 0.84
CA GLY A 130 -0.83 6.89 -0.11
C GLY A 130 -0.86 7.96 -1.20
N GLU A 131 -0.16 9.08 -1.01
CA GLU A 131 0.06 10.10 -2.04
C GLU A 131 1.11 9.58 -3.04
N ASP A 132 2.24 9.11 -2.54
CA ASP A 132 3.35 8.57 -3.34
C ASP A 132 2.90 7.33 -4.13
N GLU A 133 2.15 6.43 -3.51
CA GLU A 133 1.55 5.27 -4.19
C GLU A 133 0.73 5.66 -5.43
N MET A 134 0.00 6.78 -5.37
CA MET A 134 -0.83 7.24 -6.49
C MET A 134 -0.01 7.97 -7.56
N LEU A 135 0.99 8.75 -7.15
CA LEU A 135 1.92 9.42 -8.05
C LEU A 135 2.70 8.39 -8.86
N GLU A 136 3.39 7.48 -8.19
CA GLU A 136 4.22 6.47 -8.84
C GLU A 136 3.38 5.49 -9.67
N LEU A 137 2.16 5.16 -9.23
CA LEU A 137 1.26 4.34 -10.04
C LEU A 137 0.88 5.06 -11.33
N ALA A 138 0.57 6.35 -11.28
CA ALA A 138 0.25 7.13 -12.48
C ALA A 138 1.44 7.20 -13.44
N GLU A 139 2.64 7.48 -12.92
CA GLU A 139 3.88 7.54 -13.71
C GLU A 139 4.19 6.20 -14.37
N ARG A 140 4.11 5.09 -13.63
CA ARG A 140 4.31 3.74 -14.20
C ARG A 140 3.28 3.41 -15.28
N MET A 141 2.02 3.76 -15.05
CA MET A 141 0.97 3.52 -16.06
C MET A 141 1.19 4.38 -17.30
N GLN A 142 1.61 5.63 -17.13
CA GLN A 142 1.96 6.51 -18.24
C GLN A 142 3.15 5.96 -19.04
N ALA A 143 4.20 5.46 -18.38
CA ALA A 143 5.34 4.82 -19.04
C ALA A 143 4.93 3.56 -19.82
N ARG A 144 3.99 2.76 -19.28
CA ARG A 144 3.46 1.56 -19.94
C ARG A 144 2.58 1.86 -21.15
N PHE A 145 1.81 2.94 -21.10
CA PHE A 145 0.80 3.29 -22.10
C PHE A 145 0.92 4.74 -22.59
N PRO A 146 2.09 5.17 -23.10
CA PRO A 146 2.36 6.58 -23.39
C PRO A 146 1.43 7.15 -24.48
N ASN A 147 0.98 6.29 -25.41
CA ASN A 147 0.07 6.66 -26.49
C ASN A 147 -1.35 6.99 -26.00
N ILE A 148 -1.80 6.36 -24.90
CA ILE A 148 -3.11 6.61 -24.28
C ILE A 148 -2.99 7.68 -23.20
N LEU A 149 -1.98 7.58 -22.34
CA LEU A 149 -1.77 8.40 -21.15
C LEU A 149 -0.81 9.56 -21.40
N ARG A 150 -1.12 10.38 -22.40
CA ARG A 150 -0.31 11.57 -22.74
C ARG A 150 -0.16 12.52 -21.56
N SER A 151 1.01 13.12 -21.42
CA SER A 151 1.32 14.07 -20.33
C SER A 151 0.57 15.41 -20.41
N VAL A 152 -0.11 15.68 -21.53
CA VAL A 152 -0.95 16.87 -21.71
C VAL A 152 -2.38 16.56 -21.32
N TYR A 153 -2.89 17.29 -20.32
CA TYR A 153 -4.27 17.16 -19.88
C TYR A 153 -5.27 17.68 -20.92
N SER A 154 -6.38 16.95 -21.08
CA SER A 154 -7.58 17.40 -21.79
C SER A 154 -8.81 16.77 -21.13
N ASN A 155 -9.86 17.57 -20.92
CA ASN A 155 -11.14 17.10 -20.38
C ASN A 155 -11.91 16.17 -21.35
N THR A 156 -11.53 16.14 -22.64
CA THR A 156 -12.09 15.20 -23.63
C THR A 156 -11.36 13.86 -23.63
N SER A 157 -10.11 13.83 -23.14
CA SER A 157 -9.27 12.63 -23.13
C SER A 157 -9.29 11.87 -21.78
N TYR A 158 -9.61 12.56 -20.69
CA TYR A 158 -9.52 12.03 -19.34
C TYR A 158 -10.81 12.23 -18.56
N TYR A 159 -11.33 11.15 -17.96
CA TYR A 159 -12.50 11.19 -17.10
C TYR A 159 -12.24 10.53 -15.73
N PHE A 160 -12.07 11.38 -14.72
CA PHE A 160 -11.88 10.93 -13.34
C PHE A 160 -13.22 10.68 -12.65
N ARG A 161 -13.42 9.52 -12.02
CA ARG A 161 -14.61 9.24 -11.19
C ARG A 161 -14.19 8.67 -9.84
N TYR A 162 -14.76 9.22 -8.77
CA TYR A 162 -14.41 8.80 -7.41
C TYR A 162 -15.65 8.78 -6.52
N THR A 163 -15.64 7.96 -5.47
CA THR A 163 -16.70 7.99 -4.47
C THR A 163 -16.64 9.27 -3.65
N ALA A 164 -17.74 9.68 -3.03
CA ALA A 164 -17.83 10.88 -2.20
C ALA A 164 -17.10 10.74 -0.84
N THR A 165 -15.81 10.40 -0.86
CA THR A 165 -14.94 10.39 0.32
C THR A 165 -13.70 11.26 0.07
N HIS A 166 -13.17 11.87 1.13
CA HIS A 166 -11.97 12.71 1.03
C HIS A 166 -10.78 11.96 0.43
N ARG A 167 -10.54 10.73 0.90
CA ARG A 167 -9.41 9.88 0.47
C ARG A 167 -9.46 9.49 -1.01
N THR A 168 -10.63 9.18 -1.57
CA THR A 168 -10.73 8.82 -3.00
C THR A 168 -10.59 10.04 -3.89
N LYS A 169 -11.08 11.22 -3.47
CA LYS A 169 -10.79 12.49 -4.15
C LYS A 169 -9.29 12.82 -4.11
N ALA A 170 -8.67 12.73 -2.94
CA ALA A 170 -7.24 12.97 -2.77
C ALA A 170 -6.41 12.02 -3.64
N SER A 171 -6.71 10.71 -3.62
CA SER A 171 -6.02 9.74 -4.48
C SER A 171 -6.18 10.03 -5.96
N ALA A 172 -7.39 10.39 -6.43
CA ALA A 172 -7.61 10.81 -7.81
C ALA A 172 -6.79 12.06 -8.17
N THR A 173 -6.64 12.99 -7.23
CA THR A 173 -5.84 14.21 -7.39
C THR A 173 -4.35 13.87 -7.53
N PHE A 174 -3.80 13.04 -6.64
CA PHE A 174 -2.40 12.63 -6.72
C PHE A 174 -2.09 11.76 -7.95
N PHE A 175 -3.02 10.90 -8.35
CA PHE A 175 -2.89 10.17 -9.61
C PHE A 175 -2.82 11.13 -10.81
N ALA A 176 -3.71 12.11 -10.87
CA ALA A 176 -3.66 13.13 -11.92
C ALA A 176 -2.38 13.98 -11.86
N ALA A 177 -1.87 14.28 -10.65
CA ALA A 177 -0.59 14.96 -10.49
C ALA A 177 0.60 14.13 -11.00
N GLY A 178 0.55 12.79 -10.91
CA GLY A 178 1.57 11.93 -11.49
C GLY A 178 1.49 11.87 -13.03
N LEU A 179 0.29 11.96 -13.61
CA LEU A 179 0.12 12.00 -15.07
C LEU A 179 0.54 13.33 -15.70
N PHE A 180 0.22 14.46 -15.06
CA PHE A 180 0.28 15.79 -15.68
C PHE A 180 1.21 16.77 -14.97
N GLY A 181 1.77 16.36 -13.82
CA GLY A 181 2.54 17.22 -12.93
C GLY A 181 1.67 18.00 -11.94
N ARG A 182 2.31 18.39 -10.82
CA ARG A 182 1.65 19.08 -9.69
C ARG A 182 1.10 20.47 -10.05
N HIS A 183 1.65 21.14 -11.05
CA HIS A 183 1.17 22.45 -11.47
C HIS A 183 -0.10 22.38 -12.31
N VAL A 184 -0.29 21.30 -13.08
CA VAL A 184 -1.43 21.12 -14.00
C VAL A 184 -2.63 20.52 -13.27
N VAL A 185 -2.42 19.79 -12.16
CA VAL A 185 -3.50 19.13 -11.41
C VAL A 185 -4.64 20.07 -10.98
N LYS A 186 -4.34 21.36 -10.77
CA LYS A 186 -5.32 22.40 -10.41
C LYS A 186 -6.32 22.67 -11.54
N ASP A 187 -5.91 22.43 -12.79
CA ASP A 187 -6.68 22.64 -14.01
C ASP A 187 -7.42 21.36 -14.43
N VAL A 188 -7.16 20.23 -13.76
CA VAL A 188 -7.84 18.96 -14.01
C VAL A 188 -9.28 19.04 -13.50
N TRP A 189 -10.23 18.79 -14.40
CA TRP A 189 -11.64 18.70 -14.04
C TRP A 189 -11.95 17.39 -13.33
N PHE A 190 -12.44 17.52 -12.10
CA PHE A 190 -12.96 16.42 -11.29
C PHE A 190 -14.49 16.56 -11.16
N PRO A 191 -15.28 15.67 -11.79
CA PRO A 191 -16.73 15.72 -11.68
C PRO A 191 -17.19 15.50 -10.24
N LYS A 192 -18.33 16.10 -9.88
CA LYS A 192 -18.93 15.93 -8.56
C LYS A 192 -19.24 14.43 -8.34
N PRO A 193 -18.81 13.83 -7.23
CA PRO A 193 -19.02 12.40 -7.00
C PRO A 193 -20.50 12.11 -6.80
N ILE A 194 -20.96 10.96 -7.34
CA ILE A 194 -22.33 10.51 -7.17
C ILE A 194 -22.50 9.93 -5.76
N LYS A 195 -23.51 10.41 -5.04
CA LYS A 195 -23.88 9.83 -3.74
C LYS A 195 -24.44 8.42 -3.98
N ASN A 196 -23.91 7.43 -3.27
CA ASN A 196 -24.26 6.01 -3.45
C ASN A 196 -24.07 5.54 -4.90
N ASP A 197 -22.91 5.90 -5.47
CA ASP A 197 -22.52 5.52 -6.82
C ASP A 197 -22.71 4.00 -7.07
N PRO A 198 -23.62 3.60 -7.98
CA PRO A 198 -23.94 2.19 -8.19
C PRO A 198 -22.82 1.43 -8.89
N ILE A 199 -21.83 2.12 -9.48
CA ILE A 199 -20.67 1.50 -10.17
C ILE A 199 -19.49 1.42 -9.21
N LEU A 200 -19.21 2.48 -8.44
CA LEU A 200 -18.06 2.51 -7.52
C LEU A 200 -18.37 1.87 -6.16
N ARG A 201 -19.65 1.66 -5.86
CA ARG A 201 -20.11 1.04 -4.61
C ARG A 201 -20.97 -0.20 -4.87
N VAL A 202 -20.86 -0.86 -6.04
CA VAL A 202 -21.50 -2.17 -6.31
C VAL A 202 -21.23 -3.14 -5.16
N ILE A 203 -19.98 -3.14 -4.70
CA ILE A 203 -19.49 -3.99 -3.63
C ILE A 203 -20.19 -3.68 -2.29
N LEU A 204 -20.72 -2.48 -2.04
CA LEU A 204 -21.53 -2.19 -0.86
C LEU A 204 -22.85 -3.00 -0.83
N PHE A 205 -23.40 -3.35 -1.99
CA PHE A 205 -24.57 -4.24 -2.12
C PHE A 205 -24.23 -5.69 -1.82
N MET A 206 -22.98 -6.12 -2.02
CA MET A 206 -22.49 -7.48 -1.70
C MET A 206 -21.90 -7.57 -0.27
N TYR A 207 -21.50 -6.44 0.33
CA TYR A 207 -20.85 -6.37 1.66
C TYR A 207 -21.79 -6.42 2.86
N LEU A 208 -23.11 -6.43 2.67
CA LEU A 208 -24.04 -6.83 3.73
C LEU A 208 -23.80 -8.27 4.21
N ILE A 209 -22.92 -9.04 3.54
CA ILE A 209 -22.62 -10.44 3.85
C ILE A 209 -21.21 -10.66 4.46
N TYR A 210 -20.18 -9.82 4.24
CA TYR A 210 -18.77 -10.18 4.56
C TYR A 210 -17.80 -9.11 5.15
N GLY A 211 -18.27 -7.98 5.71
CA GLY A 211 -17.51 -7.26 6.77
C GLY A 211 -16.16 -6.55 6.47
N SER A 212 -15.99 -5.83 5.36
CA SER A 212 -14.81 -4.97 5.10
C SER A 212 -15.15 -3.75 4.22
N THR A 213 -14.80 -2.56 4.68
CA THR A 213 -15.16 -1.30 4.00
C THR A 213 -14.05 -0.85 3.03
N GLY A 214 -14.10 -1.37 1.80
CA GLY A 214 -13.32 -0.85 0.66
C GLY A 214 -14.04 0.34 0.00
N SER A 215 -13.31 1.40 -0.34
CA SER A 215 -13.81 2.48 -1.21
C SER A 215 -12.95 2.53 -2.46
N LEU A 216 -13.58 2.48 -3.63
CA LEU A 216 -12.92 2.40 -4.94
C LEU A 216 -12.89 3.77 -5.62
N THR A 217 -11.87 4.00 -6.43
CA THR A 217 -11.80 5.06 -7.45
C THR A 217 -11.84 4.35 -8.80
N VAL A 218 -12.66 4.81 -9.76
CA VAL A 218 -12.58 4.30 -11.15
C VAL A 218 -12.13 5.46 -12.01
N LEU A 219 -11.00 5.26 -12.65
CA LEU A 219 -10.46 6.17 -13.64
C LEU A 219 -10.77 5.61 -15.02
N GLN A 220 -11.61 6.31 -15.77
CA GLN A 220 -11.94 5.97 -17.14
C GLN A 220 -11.20 6.93 -18.07
N ILE A 221 -10.35 6.41 -18.94
CA ILE A 221 -9.50 7.21 -19.81
C ILE A 221 -9.85 6.85 -21.26
N MET A 222 -10.46 7.80 -21.96
CA MET A 222 -10.79 7.66 -23.37
C MET A 222 -9.83 8.56 -24.15
N PRO A 223 -8.82 8.08 -24.88
CA PRO A 223 -8.09 8.96 -25.77
C PRO A 223 -9.04 9.49 -26.86
N ALA A 224 -8.82 10.74 -27.22
CA ALA A 224 -9.53 11.41 -28.29
C ALA A 224 -9.42 10.58 -29.58
N LEU A 225 -10.56 10.24 -30.19
CA LEU A 225 -10.60 9.94 -31.60
C LEU A 225 -10.02 11.16 -32.31
N ALA A 226 -8.88 10.99 -32.98
CA ALA A 226 -8.46 11.96 -33.97
C ALA A 226 -9.61 12.02 -34.99
N ALA A 227 -10.30 13.16 -35.05
CA ALA A 227 -11.16 13.46 -36.18
C ALA A 227 -10.24 13.48 -37.40
N GLY A 228 -10.21 12.37 -38.14
CA GLY A 228 -9.62 12.34 -39.47
C GLY A 228 -10.36 13.39 -40.29
N SER A 229 -9.63 14.39 -40.78
CA SER A 229 -10.13 15.23 -41.84
C SER A 229 -10.31 14.36 -43.07
N GLU A 230 -11.56 14.14 -43.47
CA GLU A 230 -11.85 13.74 -44.85
C GLU A 230 -11.30 14.84 -45.77
N LYS A 231 -10.34 14.44 -46.61
CA LYS A 231 -10.11 15.01 -47.94
C LYS A 231 -10.06 13.86 -48.92
#